data_AF-A0A090IZL9-F1
#
_entry.id   AF-A0A090IZL9-F1
#
_cell.length_a   1.000
_cell.length_b   1.000
_cell.length_c   1.000
_cell.angle_alpha   90.00
_cell.angle_beta   90.00
_cell.angle_gamma   90.00
#
_symmetry.space_group_name_H-M   'P 1'
#
loop_
_entity.id
_entity.type
_entity.pdbx_description
1 polymer ?
#
loop_
_entity_poly.entity_id
_entity_poly.type
_entity_poly.pdbx_seq_one_letter_code
_entity_poly.pdbx_strand_id
1 'polypeptide(L)' 'MLMNFILMQNGYPPAIIKSKPENRLVYYETLEEASVHRRTKPFVTFVAKCVEESLYDYLHALGVE' A
#
# COMPACT_ATOMS: atom_id res chain seq x y z
N MET A 1 -3.68 -10.44 -2.49
CA MET A 1 -4.75 -9.79 -3.28
C MET A 1 -6.00 -9.45 -2.48
N LEU A 2 -6.29 -10.11 -1.34
CA LEU A 2 -7.45 -9.76 -0.49
C LEU A 2 -7.43 -8.30 0.01
N MET A 3 -6.24 -7.77 0.34
CA MET A 3 -6.10 -6.38 0.79
C MET A 3 -6.61 -5.35 -0.23
N ASN A 4 -6.19 -5.46 -1.49
CA ASN A 4 -6.65 -4.54 -2.54
C ASN A 4 -8.15 -4.66 -2.79
N PHE A 5 -8.72 -5.86 -2.65
CA PHE A 5 -10.16 -6.04 -2.73
C PHE A 5 -10.90 -5.24 -1.64
N ILE A 6 -10.46 -5.33 -0.38
CA ILE A 6 -11.06 -4.58 0.73
C ILE A 6 -10.91 -3.06 0.53
N LEU A 7 -9.75 -2.60 0.06
CA LEU A 7 -9.52 -1.18 -0.26
C LEU A 7 -10.52 -0.68 -1.30
N MET A 8 -10.67 -1.40 -2.41
CA MET A 8 -11.60 -1.04 -3.48
C MET A 8 -13.06 -1.09 -3.03
N GLN A 9 -13.45 -2.05 -2.18
CA GLN A 9 -14.79 -2.07 -1.58
C GLN A 9 -15.10 -0.83 -0.75
N ASN A 10 -14.09 -0.18 -0.19
CA ASN A 10 -14.22 1.06 0.59
C ASN A 10 -13.91 2.33 -0.21
N GLY A 11 -13.77 2.23 -1.54
CA GLY A 11 -13.55 3.37 -2.43
C GLY A 11 -12.10 3.87 -2.50
N TYR A 12 -11.12 3.13 -1.97
CA TYR A 12 -9.71 3.46 -2.07
C TYR A 12 -9.07 2.85 -3.34
N PRO A 13 -8.08 3.52 -3.94
CA PRO A 13 -7.32 2.94 -5.04
C PRO A 13 -6.51 1.72 -4.56
N PRO A 14 -6.19 0.78 -5.47
CA PRO A 14 -5.39 -0.39 -5.11
C PRO A 14 -3.97 0.01 -4.72
N ALA A 15 -3.43 -0.60 -3.66
CA ALA A 15 -2.04 -0.34 -3.26
C ALA A 15 -1.06 -1.05 -4.21
N ILE A 16 -0.24 -0.30 -4.95
CA ILE A 16 0.75 -0.85 -5.89
C ILE A 16 2.10 -1.09 -5.20
N ILE A 17 2.17 -2.15 -4.40
CA ILE A 17 3.36 -2.46 -3.59
C ILE A 17 4.57 -2.86 -4.46
N LYS A 18 4.35 -3.50 -5.60
CA LYS A 18 5.42 -4.05 -6.46
C LYS A 18 5.92 -3.06 -7.53
N SER A 19 5.53 -1.79 -7.47
CA SER A 19 5.95 -0.79 -8.47
C SER A 19 7.47 -0.57 -8.47
N LYS A 20 8.11 -0.67 -7.30
CA LYS A 20 9.56 -0.49 -7.11
C LYS A 20 10.18 -1.75 -6.50
N PRO A 21 11.40 -2.16 -6.90
CA PRO A 21 12.08 -3.32 -6.31
C PRO A 21 12.29 -3.18 -4.80
N GLU A 22 12.59 -1.98 -4.34
CA GLU A 22 12.84 -1.63 -2.93
C GLU A 22 11.59 -1.84 -2.05
N ASN A 23 10.41 -1.48 -2.56
CA ASN A 23 9.13 -1.63 -1.85
C ASN A 23 8.81 -3.10 -1.56
N ARG A 24 9.32 -4.03 -2.37
CA ARG A 24 9.11 -5.46 -2.15
C ARG A 24 9.85 -5.95 -0.90
N LEU A 25 11.05 -5.42 -0.64
CA LEU A 25 11.83 -5.77 0.54
C LEU A 25 11.14 -5.25 1.81
N VAL A 26 10.79 -3.96 1.82
CA VAL A 26 10.06 -3.31 2.93
C VAL A 26 8.73 -3.99 3.21
N TYR A 27 8.01 -4.43 2.18
CA TYR A 27 6.77 -5.19 2.35
C TYR A 27 6.99 -6.49 3.12
N TYR A 28 8.02 -7.27 2.77
CA TYR A 28 8.29 -8.52 3.48
C TYR A 28 8.78 -8.30 4.90
N GLU A 29 9.66 -7.32 5.13
CA GLU A 29 10.13 -6.96 6.47
C GLU A 29 8.98 -6.53 7.38
N THR A 30 8.13 -5.60 6.91
CA THR A 30 7.00 -5.12 7.70
C THR A 30 5.93 -6.20 7.91
N LEU A 31 5.77 -7.13 6.96
CA LEU A 31 4.87 -8.28 7.10
C LEU A 31 5.41 -9.31 8.09
N GLU A 32 6.72 -9.55 8.10
CA GLU A 32 7.39 -10.40 9.09
C GLU A 32 7.22 -9.82 10.49
N GLU A 33 7.45 -8.51 10.68
CA GLU A 33 7.24 -7.87 11.99
C GLU A 33 5.78 -7.89 12.45
N ALA A 34 4.85 -7.75 11.52
CA ALA A 34 3.43 -7.90 11.82
C ALA A 34 3.09 -9.34 12.24
N SER A 35 3.73 -10.33 11.64
CA SER A 35 3.44 -11.76 11.87
C SER A 35 4.11 -12.28 13.14
N VAL A 36 5.38 -11.96 13.34
CA VAL A 36 6.22 -12.46 14.44
C VAL A 36 6.00 -11.65 15.71
N HIS A 37 6.04 -10.32 15.61
CA HIS A 37 5.96 -9.43 16.76
C HIS A 37 4.57 -8.85 17.00
N ARG A 38 3.56 -9.24 16.19
CA ARG A 38 2.20 -8.67 16.21
C ARG A 38 2.16 -7.15 16.05
N ARG A 39 3.24 -6.56 15.51
CA ARG A 39 3.36 -5.12 15.28
C ARG A 39 2.86 -4.81 13.88
N THR A 40 1.55 -4.63 13.74
CA THR A 40 0.92 -4.35 12.44
C THR A 40 1.08 -2.90 11.98
N LYS A 41 1.41 -1.98 12.91
CA LYS A 41 1.52 -0.55 12.62
C LYS A 41 2.47 -0.21 11.46
N PRO A 42 3.70 -0.76 11.37
CA PRO A 42 4.62 -0.49 10.25
C PRO A 42 4.05 -0.96 8.91
N PHE A 43 3.41 -2.13 8.90
CA PHE A 43 2.77 -2.68 7.70
C PHE A 43 1.61 -1.80 7.23
N VAL A 44 0.74 -1.38 8.15
CA VAL A 44 -0.39 -0.49 7.84
C VAL A 44 0.09 0.86 7.31
N THR A 45 1.11 1.45 7.94
CA THR A 45 1.70 2.72 7.47
C THR A 45 2.32 2.59 6.08
N PHE A 46 3.00 1.48 5.80
CA PHE A 46 3.55 1.21 4.47
C PHE A 46 2.44 1.10 3.41
N VAL A 47 1.38 0.33 3.68
CA VAL A 47 0.23 0.19 2.78
C VAL A 47 -0.46 1.54 2.57
N ALA A 48 -0.67 2.33 3.62
CA ALA A 48 -1.29 3.65 3.52
C ALA A 48 -0.50 4.58 2.58
N LYS A 49 0.83 4.58 2.69
CA LYS A 49 1.70 5.34 1.79
C LYS A 49 1.56 4.88 0.33
N CYS A 50 1.52 3.57 0.08
CA CYS A 50 1.31 3.06 -1.27
C CYS A 50 -0.06 3.44 -1.86
N VAL A 51 -1.11 3.46 -1.03
CA VAL A 51 -2.45 3.91 -1.46
C VAL A 51 -2.46 5.40 -1.78
N GLU A 52 -1.78 6.21 -0.96
CA GLU A 52 -1.60 7.65 -1.18
C GLU A 52 -0.84 7.94 -2.49
N GLU A 53 0.31 7.30 -2.72
CA GLU A 53 1.05 7.41 -3.98
C GLU A 53 0.17 7.03 -5.18
N SER A 54 -0.60 5.95 -5.06
CA SER A 54 -1.51 5.52 -6.13
C SER A 54 -2.61 6.57 -6.36
N LEU A 55 -3.14 7.19 -5.32
CA LEU A 55 -4.13 8.25 -5.44
C LEU A 55 -3.57 9.48 -6.18
N TYR A 56 -2.35 9.91 -5.84
CA TYR A 56 -1.66 10.98 -6.57
C TYR A 56 -1.49 10.63 -8.05
N ASP A 57 -1.05 9.41 -8.37
CA ASP A 57 -0.93 8.96 -9.77
C ASP A 57 -2.28 9.04 -10.51
N TYR A 58 -3.39 8.69 -9.85
CA TYR A 58 -4.73 8.82 -10.43
C TYR A 58 -5.15 10.28 -10.64
N LEU A 59 -4.90 11.16 -9.67
CA LEU A 59 -5.24 12.59 -9.75
C LEU A 59 -4.45 13.27 -10.87
N HIS A 60 -3.16 13.00 -10.95
CA HIS A 60 -2.28 13.49 -11.99
C HIS A 60 -2.73 12.99 -13.38
N ALA A 61 -3.12 11.72 -13.50
CA ALA A 61 -3.65 11.18 -14.76
C ALA A 61 -4.97 11.84 -15.20
N LEU A 62 -5.77 12.35 -14.25
CA LEU A 62 -7.00 13.10 -14.51
C LEU A 62 -6.75 14.60 -14.78
N GLY A 63 -5.51 15.08 -14.63
CA GLY A 63 -5.15 16.48 -14.87
C GLY A 63 -5.71 17.45 -13.83
N VAL A 64 -5.91 16.98 -12.59
CA VAL A 64 -6.48 17.78 -11.48
C VAL A 64 -5.38 18.42 -10.60
N GLU A 65 -4.12 18.44 -11.08
CA GLU A 65 -2.95 18.97 -10.36
C GLU A 65 -2.12 19.94 -11.23
#